data_AF-W2R9F7-F1
#
_entry.id   AF-W2R9F7-F1
#
_cell.length_a   1.000
_cell.length_b   1.000
_cell.length_c   1.000
_cell.angle_alpha   90.00
_cell.angle_beta   90.00
_cell.angle_gamma   90.00
#
_symmetry.space_group_name_H-M   'P 1'
#
loop_
_entity.id
_entity.type
_entity.pdbx_description
1 polymer ?
#
loop_
_entity_poly.entity_id
_entity_poly.type
_entity_poly.pdbx_seq_one_letter_code
_entity_poly.pdbx_strand_id
1 'polypeptide(L)' 'MISTALGYIAHLVFMLSKYLQVNLRYRVVPYSSRSFLKDEINDPQGEYPLYRRGVERERHEKAIRFLRKDVEQKRLFWLD' A
#
# COMPACT_ATOMS: atom_id res chain seq x y z
N MET A 1 -13.97 12.43 4.02
CA MET A 1 -13.57 11.91 5.35
C MET A 1 -12.83 10.58 5.24
N ILE A 2 -13.36 9.57 4.52
CA ILE A 2 -12.71 8.23 4.35
C ILE A 2 -11.28 8.30 3.77
N SER A 3 -11.03 9.14 2.76
CA SER A 3 -9.69 9.30 2.17
C SER A 3 -8.63 9.77 3.18
N THR A 4 -9.01 10.65 4.11
CA THR A 4 -8.09 11.19 5.13
C THR A 4 -7.68 10.10 6.12
N ALA A 5 -8.62 9.26 6.55
CA ALA A 5 -8.33 8.11 7.42
C ALA A 5 -7.39 7.11 6.73
N LEU A 6 -7.63 6.80 5.44
CA LEU A 6 -6.74 5.96 4.63
C LEU A 6 -5.33 6.56 4.50
N GLY A 7 -5.22 7.89 4.41
CA GLY A 7 -3.95 8.59 4.43
C GLY A 7 -3.18 8.43 5.72
N TYR A 8 -3.85 8.55 6.87
CA TYR A 8 -3.23 8.30 8.18
C TYR A 8 -2.82 6.84 8.35
N ILE A 9 -3.65 5.89 7.90
CA ILE A 9 -3.33 4.46 7.92
C ILE A 9 -2.11 4.17 7.04
N ALA A 10 -2.05 4.71 5.82
CA ALA A 10 -0.89 4.54 4.94
C ALA A 10 0.39 5.12 5.55
N HIS A 11 0.29 6.28 6.22
CA HIS A 11 1.41 6.89 6.92
C HIS A 11 1.89 6.06 8.12
N LEU A 12 0.95 5.53 8.91
CA LEU A 12 1.25 4.63 10.03
C LEU A 12 1.90 3.33 9.57
N VAL A 13 1.36 2.71 8.51
CA VAL A 13 1.90 1.47 7.91
C VAL A 13 3.31 1.72 7.35
N PHE A 14 3.54 2.88 6.73
CA PHE A 14 4.88 3.26 6.27
C PHE A 14 5.87 3.40 7.43
N MET A 15 5.49 4.10 8.50
CA MET A 15 6.34 4.23 9.70
C MET A 15 6.59 2.89 10.38
N LEU A 16 5.58 2.02 10.49
CA LEU A 16 5.75 0.66 11.00
C LEU A 16 6.70 -0.17 10.14
N SER A 17 6.64 -0.03 8.82
CA SER A 17 7.57 -0.72 7.91
C SER A 17 9.02 -0.29 8.12
N LYS A 18 9.24 1.01 8.37
CA LYS A 18 10.56 1.56 8.71
C LYS A 18 11.04 1.10 10.08
N TYR A 19 10.15 1.11 11.07
CA TYR A 19 10.46 0.69 12.44
C TYR A 19 10.84 -0.79 12.53
N LEU A 20 10.11 -1.64 11.80
CA LEU A 20 10.32 -3.09 11.79
C LEU A 20 11.42 -3.54 10.80
N GLN A 21 12.03 -2.62 10.04
CA GLN A 21 12.97 -2.91 8.95
C GLN A 21 12.47 -3.95 7.92
N VAL A 22 11.16 -4.15 7.80
CA VAL A 22 10.58 -5.10 6.86
C VAL A 22 10.36 -4.41 5.52
N ASN A 23 11.01 -4.90 4.46
CA ASN A 23 10.70 -4.49 3.09
C ASN A 23 9.37 -5.13 2.65
N LEU A 24 8.35 -4.29 2.44
CA LEU A 24 7.11 -4.68 1.79
C LEU A 24 7.40 -4.98 0.30
N ARG A 25 6.74 -5.99 -0.28
CA ARG A 25 6.90 -6.31 -1.70
C ARG A 25 6.35 -5.19 -2.58
N TYR A 26 5.23 -4.61 -2.16
CA TYR A 26 4.66 -3.44 -2.81
C TYR A 26 4.98 -2.19 -1.97
N ARG A 27 5.65 -1.21 -2.60
CA ARG A 27 6.03 0.01 -1.90
C ARG A 27 4.80 0.87 -1.64
N VAL A 28 4.46 1.07 -0.37
CA VAL A 28 3.43 2.04 0.04
C VAL A 28 4.04 3.43 0.03
N VAL A 29 3.47 4.34 -0.76
CA VAL A 29 3.83 5.76 -0.79
C VAL A 29 2.74 6.57 -0.08
N PRO A 30 3.03 7.07 1.14
CA PRO A 30 2.06 7.86 1.87
C PRO A 30 1.93 9.24 1.22
N TYR A 31 0.71 9.60 0.83
CA TYR A 31 0.39 10.92 0.27
C TYR A 31 -0.95 11.42 0.83
N SER A 32 -1.14 11.27 2.14
CA SER A 32 -2.39 11.61 2.84
C SER A 32 -3.59 11.00 2.08
N SER A 33 -4.58 11.81 1.73
CA SER A 33 -5.79 11.38 1.02
C SER A 33 -5.57 10.76 -0.36
N ARG A 34 -4.36 10.88 -0.93
CA ARG A 34 -3.99 10.34 -2.25
C ARG A 34 -2.86 9.31 -2.20
N SER A 35 -2.69 8.63 -1.07
CA SER A 35 -1.69 7.55 -0.95
C SER A 35 -1.86 6.48 -2.03
N PHE A 36 -0.77 5.85 -2.45
CA PHE A 36 -0.77 4.83 -3.50
C PHE A 36 0.32 3.78 -3.26
N LEU A 37 0.20 2.64 -3.93
CA LEU A 37 1.18 1.56 -3.97
C LEU A 37 1.93 1.56 -5.30
N LYS A 38 3.17 1.06 -5.28
CA LYS A 38 4.01 0.81 -6.46
C LYS A 38 4.52 -0.62 -6.45
N ASP A 39 4.48 -1.29 -7.60
CA ASP A 39 5.12 -2.59 -7.82
C ASP A 39 6.47 -2.34 -8.50
N GLU A 40 7.54 -2.23 -7.72
CA GLU A 40 8.86 -1.87 -8.26
C GLU A 40 9.49 -2.93 -9.17
N ILE A 41 8.90 -4.13 -9.24
CA ILE A 41 9.50 -5.27 -9.93
C ILE A 41 8.74 -5.60 -11.21
N ASN A 42 7.40 -5.67 -11.15
CA ASN A 42 6.62 -6.00 -12.35
C ASN A 42 6.09 -4.76 -13.09
N ASP A 43 5.93 -3.63 -12.40
CA ASP A 43 5.34 -2.41 -12.97
C ASP A 43 5.87 -1.13 -12.29
N PRO A 44 7.16 -0.79 -12.49
CA PRO A 44 7.82 0.28 -11.74
C PRO A 44 7.26 1.69 -12.04
N GLN A 45 6.56 1.87 -13.16
CA GLN A 45 5.87 3.12 -13.49
C GLN A 45 4.39 3.12 -13.07
N GLY A 46 3.85 1.96 -12.71
CA GLY A 46 2.46 1.78 -12.30
C GLY A 46 2.16 2.40 -10.95
N GLU A 47 1.16 3.28 -10.92
CA GLU A 47 0.62 3.84 -9.68
C GLU A 47 -0.74 3.20 -9.35
N TYR A 48 -0.83 2.67 -8.13
CA TYR A 48 -1.98 1.92 -7.64
C TYR A 48 -2.64 2.68 -6.46
N PRO A 49 -3.60 3.57 -6.73
CA PRO A 49 -4.16 4.49 -5.74
C PRO A 49 -5.02 3.80 -4.67
N LEU A 50 -4.80 4.15 -3.41
CA LEU A 50 -5.60 3.68 -2.25
C LEU A 50 -6.86 4.52 -2.02
N TYR A 51 -7.14 5.48 -2.89
CA TYR A 51 -8.33 6.31 -2.89
C TYR A 51 -9.19 5.99 -4.10
N ARG A 52 -10.51 6.19 -3.99
CA ARG A 52 -11.47 5.86 -5.07
C ARG A 52 -11.87 7.06 -5.92
N ARG A 53 -11.64 8.28 -5.44
CA ARG A 53 -12.11 9.51 -6.10
C ARG A 53 -11.18 9.89 -7.26
N GLY A 54 -11.70 9.91 -8.49
CA GLY A 54 -10.97 10.38 -9.67
C GLY A 54 -9.96 9.38 -10.24
N VAL A 55 -10.08 8.09 -9.91
CA VAL A 55 -9.19 7.03 -10.40
C VAL A 55 -10.01 5.85 -10.93
N GLU A 56 -9.42 5.11 -11.86
CA GLU A 56 -10.01 3.89 -12.42
C GLU A 56 -10.26 2.84 -11.32
N ARG A 57 -11.46 2.26 -11.31
CA ARG A 57 -11.88 1.29 -10.29
C ARG A 57 -10.93 0.09 -10.22
N GLU A 58 -10.49 -0.40 -11.38
CA GLU A 58 -9.59 -1.54 -11.48
C GLU A 58 -8.23 -1.30 -10.82
N ARG A 59 -7.66 -0.10 -10.98
CA ARG A 59 -6.38 0.27 -10.34
C ARG A 59 -6.52 0.33 -8.82
N HIS A 60 -7.64 0.86 -8.33
CA HIS A 60 -7.94 0.89 -6.91
C HIS A 60 -8.13 -0.52 -6.33
N GLU A 61 -8.88 -1.38 -7.02
CA GLU A 61 -9.06 -2.78 -6.61
C GLU A 61 -7.72 -3.54 -6.61
N LYS A 62 -6.85 -3.29 -7.59
CA LYS A 62 -5.51 -3.87 -7.66
C LYS A 62 -4.61 -3.39 -6.51
N ALA A 63 -4.71 -2.11 -6.12
CA ALA A 63 -4.04 -1.57 -4.93
C ALA A 63 -4.44 -2.32 -3.65
N ILE A 64 -5.74 -2.59 -3.47
CA ILE A 64 -6.23 -3.36 -2.31
C ILE A 64 -5.67 -4.78 -2.32
N ARG A 65 -5.62 -5.44 -3.49
CA ARG A 65 -5.03 -6.79 -3.63
C ARG A 65 -3.54 -6.82 -3.26
N PHE A 66 -2.77 -5.80 -3.65
CA PHE A 66 -1.36 -5.68 -3.30
C PHE A 66 -1.16 -5.51 -1.79
N LEU A 67 -1.94 -4.63 -1.17
CA LEU A 67 -1.89 -4.44 0.29
C LEU A 67 -2.19 -5.74 1.05
N ARG A 68 -3.16 -6.52 0.58
CA ARG A 68 -3.48 -7.83 1.17
C ARG A 68 -2.31 -8.81 1.07
N LYS A 69 -1.67 -8.89 -0.11
CA LYS A 69 -0.51 -9.75 -0.33
C LYS A 69 0.67 -9.39 0.57
N ASP A 70 0.92 -8.10 0.77
CA ASP A 70 1.96 -7.63 1.69
C ASP A 70 1.69 -8.08 3.14
N VAL A 71 0.43 -8.03 3.59
CA VAL A 71 0.04 -8.52 4.94
C VAL A 71 0.19 -10.04 5.04
N GLU A 72 -0.22 -10.78 4.01
CA GLU A 72 -0.06 -12.24 3.95
C GLU A 72 1.43 -12.64 3.96
N GLN A 73 2.28 -11.94 3.22
CA GLN A 73 3.73 -12.14 3.24
C GLN A 73 4.32 -11.89 4.63
N LYS A 74 3.89 -10.83 5.33
CA LYS A 74 4.34 -10.60 6.70
C LYS A 74 3.90 -11.72 7.64
N ARG A 75 2.67 -12.23 7.52
CA ARG A 75 2.18 -13.33 8.37
C ARG A 75 3.08 -14.57 8.25
N LEU A 76 3.51 -14.91 7.03
CA LEU A 76 4.41 -16.05 6.80
C LEU A 76 5.78 -15.84 7.43
N PHE A 77 6.34 -14.63 7.35
CA PHE A 77 7.66 -14.32 7.95
C PHE A 77 7.68 -14.41 9.50
N TRP A 78 6.54 -14.25 10.18
CA TRP A 78 6.48 -14.36 11.65
C TRP A 78 6.16 -15.79 12.16
N LEU A 79 5.93 -16.74 11.25
CA LEU A 79 5.57 -18.13 11.59
C LEU A 79 6.70 -19.14 11.27
N ASP A 80 7.83 -18.68 10.74
CA ASP A 80 9.10 -19.40 10.60
C ASP A 80 10.14 -18.82 11.59
#